data_AF-A0A258GJT1-F1
#
_entry.id   AF-A0A258GJT1-F1
#
_cell.length_a   1.000
_cell.length_b   1.000
_cell.length_c   1.000
_cell.angle_alpha   90.00
_cell.angle_beta   90.00
_cell.angle_gamma   90.00
#
_symmetry.space_group_name_H-M   'P 1'
#
loop_
_entity.id
_entity.type
_entity.pdbx_description
1 polymer ?
#
loop_
_entity_poly.entity_id
_entity_poly.type
_entity_poly.pdbx_seq_one_letter_code
_entity_poly.pdbx_strand_id
1 'polypeptide(L)'
;MNKFVAGAVAGFAATVVLSVMMVAKGMMGVMPELDVIAMLSAMMGAPALMGWIGHFMIGTLAWGIGFAVLYGMIPGGTAVIKGVVFGVAAWLGMMIMVMPMAGAGLFGMAMGVMAPMMTLVLHVIFGAVLGAVFHALTAAKPALG
;
A
#
# COMPACT_ATOMS: atom_id res chain seq x y z
N MET A 1 -10.86 19.58 -0.24
CA MET A 1 -11.16 18.65 0.88
C MET A 1 -10.10 18.80 1.97
N ASN A 2 -10.38 18.49 3.24
CA ASN A 2 -9.34 18.40 4.27
C ASN A 2 -8.28 17.38 3.84
N LYS A 3 -6.99 17.72 3.94
CA LYS A 3 -5.87 16.84 3.51
C LYS A 3 -5.89 15.47 4.19
N PHE A 4 -6.33 15.38 5.45
CA PHE A 4 -6.39 14.10 6.16
C PHE A 4 -7.49 13.19 5.61
N VAL A 5 -8.66 13.78 5.30
CA VAL A 5 -9.77 13.06 4.66
C VAL A 5 -9.37 12.66 3.25
N ALA A 6 -8.74 13.56 2.49
CA ALA A 6 -8.21 13.23 1.15
C ALA A 6 -7.18 12.09 1.21
N GLY A 7 -6.30 12.09 2.21
CA GLY A 7 -5.33 11.03 2.47
C GLY A 7 -5.99 9.69 2.76
N ALA A 8 -6.97 9.66 3.67
CA ALA A 8 -7.71 8.44 3.99
C ALA A 8 -8.46 7.89 2.77
N VAL A 9 -9.16 8.74 2.01
CA VAL A 9 -9.87 8.31 0.78
C VAL A 9 -8.88 7.80 -0.27
N ALA A 10 -7.75 8.48 -0.45
CA ALA A 10 -6.72 8.05 -1.39
C ALA A 10 -6.06 6.72 -0.98
N GLY A 11 -5.77 6.54 0.31
CA GLY A 11 -5.26 5.28 0.86
C GLY A 11 -6.25 4.14 0.70
N PHE A 12 -7.54 4.37 0.98
CA PHE A 12 -8.60 3.39 0.72
C PHE A 12 -8.67 3.00 -0.76
N ALA A 13 -8.73 3.98 -1.67
CA ALA A 13 -8.78 3.73 -3.11
C ALA A 13 -7.57 2.93 -3.61
N ALA A 14 -6.36 3.30 -3.18
CA ALA A 14 -5.14 2.57 -3.50
C ALA A 14 -5.16 1.13 -2.95
N THR A 15 -5.72 0.93 -1.76
CA THR A 15 -5.86 -0.41 -1.15
C THR A 15 -6.88 -1.27 -1.88
N VAL A 16 -7.97 -0.70 -2.38
CA VAL A 16 -8.93 -1.41 -3.25
C VAL A 16 -8.23 -1.88 -4.52
N VAL A 17 -7.49 -1.02 -5.21
CA VAL A 17 -6.75 -1.40 -6.42
C VAL A 17 -5.76 -2.51 -6.12
N LEU A 18 -4.98 -2.38 -5.05
CA LEU A 18 -4.04 -3.39 -4.61
C LEU A 18 -4.72 -4.72 -4.28
N SER A 19 -5.87 -4.69 -3.61
CA SER A 19 -6.67 -5.88 -3.27
C SER A 19 -7.15 -6.61 -4.51
N VAL A 20 -7.64 -5.88 -5.52
CA VAL A 20 -8.03 -6.46 -6.82
C VAL A 20 -6.85 -7.16 -7.46
N MET A 21 -5.67 -6.55 -7.46
CA MET A 21 -4.45 -7.17 -8.02
C MET A 21 -4.02 -8.42 -7.24
N MET A 22 -4.12 -8.39 -5.90
CA MET A 22 -3.80 -9.53 -5.05
C MET A 22 -4.72 -10.74 -5.33
N VAL A 23 -6.03 -10.48 -5.48
CA VAL A 23 -7.01 -11.53 -5.83
C VAL A 23 -6.75 -12.02 -7.25
N ALA A 24 -6.57 -11.12 -8.22
CA ALA A 24 -6.33 -11.48 -9.62
C ALA A 24 -5.09 -12.36 -9.79
N LYS A 25 -3.96 -12.00 -9.18
CA LYS A 25 -2.75 -12.83 -9.25
C LYS A 25 -2.98 -14.23 -8.66
N GLY A 26 -3.72 -14.31 -7.55
CA GLY A 26 -4.05 -15.57 -6.89
C GLY A 26 -4.91 -16.47 -7.76
N MET A 27 -5.93 -15.91 -8.43
CA MET A 27 -6.77 -16.63 -9.40
C MET A 27 -5.98 -17.15 -10.61
N MET A 28 -4.92 -16.45 -11.01
CA MET A 28 -4.02 -16.87 -12.09
C MET A 28 -2.95 -17.88 -11.63
N GLY A 29 -2.90 -18.23 -10.33
CA GLY A 29 -1.87 -19.11 -9.78
C GLY A 29 -0.48 -18.48 -9.73
N VAL A 30 -0.37 -17.15 -9.80
CA VAL A 30 0.91 -16.42 -9.77
C VAL A 30 1.32 -16.18 -8.31
N MET A 31 2.36 -16.87 -7.86
CA MET A 31 2.86 -16.86 -6.48
C MET A 31 1.76 -17.00 -5.42
N PRO A 32 1.07 -18.15 -5.38
CA PRO A 32 0.03 -18.41 -4.38
C PRO A 32 0.54 -18.34 -2.94
N GLU A 33 1.83 -18.61 -2.71
CA GLU A 33 2.51 -18.49 -1.41
C GLU A 33 2.57 -17.03 -0.91
N LEU A 34 2.56 -16.04 -1.81
CA LEU A 34 2.47 -14.63 -1.45
C LEU A 34 1.01 -14.23 -1.20
N ASP A 35 0.40 -14.80 -0.17
CA ASP A 35 -0.94 -14.41 0.30
C ASP A 35 -0.81 -13.47 1.51
N VAL A 36 -0.96 -12.18 1.23
CA VAL A 36 -0.87 -11.12 2.26
C VAL A 36 -1.98 -11.25 3.30
N ILE A 37 -3.17 -11.71 2.93
CA ILE A 37 -4.30 -11.81 3.86
C ILE A 37 -4.09 -12.99 4.79
N ALA A 38 -3.68 -14.14 4.26
CA ALA A 38 -3.31 -15.29 5.07
C ALA A 38 -2.14 -14.95 6.01
N MET A 39 -1.11 -14.26 5.50
CA MET A 39 0.04 -13.80 6.28
C MET A 39 -0.38 -12.90 7.44
N LEU A 40 -1.14 -11.83 7.19
CA LEU A 40 -1.60 -10.91 8.23
C LEU A 40 -2.49 -11.62 9.26
N SER A 41 -3.38 -12.50 8.81
CA SER A 41 -4.27 -13.26 9.68
C SER A 41 -3.47 -14.18 10.62
N ALA A 42 -2.47 -14.88 10.08
CA ALA A 42 -1.59 -15.75 10.86
C ALA A 42 -0.78 -14.97 11.90
N MET A 43 -0.22 -13.81 11.53
CA MET A 43 0.51 -12.93 12.47
C MET A 43 -0.37 -12.44 13.62
N MET A 44 -1.67 -12.26 13.39
CA MET A 44 -2.64 -11.87 14.42
C MET A 44 -3.23 -13.06 15.20
N GLY A 45 -2.97 -14.30 14.78
CA GLY A 45 -3.67 -15.47 15.31
C GLY A 45 -5.19 -15.40 15.10
N ALA A 46 -5.64 -14.77 14.02
CA ALA A 46 -7.03 -14.40 13.77
C ALA A 46 -7.57 -14.95 12.44
N PRO A 47 -8.90 -14.98 12.23
CA PRO A 47 -9.49 -15.42 10.96
C PRO A 47 -9.13 -14.51 9.78
N ALA A 48 -9.31 -15.00 8.55
CA ALA A 48 -9.04 -14.28 7.30
C ALA A 48 -9.69 -12.88 7.22
N LEU A 49 -10.90 -12.74 7.81
CA LEU A 49 -11.60 -11.46 7.90
C LEU A 49 -10.75 -10.39 8.59
N MET A 50 -10.01 -10.76 9.63
CA MET A 50 -9.16 -9.83 10.38
C MET A 50 -7.94 -9.44 9.55
N GLY A 51 -7.38 -10.35 8.74
CA GLY A 51 -6.35 -10.01 7.76
C GLY A 51 -6.82 -8.96 6.75
N TRP A 52 -8.05 -9.09 6.24
CA TRP A 52 -8.66 -8.08 5.36
C TRP A 52 -8.85 -6.74 6.07
N ILE A 53 -9.40 -6.75 7.29
CA ILE A 53 -9.56 -5.54 8.10
C ILE A 53 -8.20 -4.88 8.32
N GLY A 54 -7.19 -5.65 8.72
CA GLY A 54 -5.82 -5.16 8.91
C GLY A 54 -5.24 -4.55 7.63
N HIS A 55 -5.39 -5.22 6.50
CA HIS A 55 -4.94 -4.72 5.19
C HIS A 55 -5.54 -3.35 4.86
N PHE A 56 -6.87 -3.21 5.00
CA PHE A 56 -7.56 -1.95 4.75
C PHE A 56 -7.24 -0.88 5.79
N MET A 57 -7.12 -1.21 7.08
CA MET A 57 -6.72 -0.23 8.09
C MET A 57 -5.31 0.29 7.86
N ILE A 58 -4.35 -0.58 7.54
CA ILE A 58 -2.97 -0.19 7.25
C ILE A 58 -2.94 0.69 6.00
N GLY A 59 -3.60 0.27 4.92
CA GLY A 59 -3.64 1.03 3.67
C GLY A 59 -4.34 2.39 3.78
N THR A 60 -5.49 2.45 4.43
CA THR A 60 -6.29 3.67 4.60
C THR A 60 -5.72 4.60 5.67
N LEU A 61 -5.45 4.09 6.87
CA LEU A 61 -5.10 4.91 8.00
C LEU A 61 -3.59 5.12 8.07
N ALA A 62 -2.79 4.06 8.16
CA ALA A 62 -1.35 4.21 8.31
C ALA A 62 -0.72 4.86 7.08
N TRP A 63 -0.97 4.30 5.88
CA TRP A 63 -0.37 4.80 4.65
C TRP A 63 -1.10 6.01 4.07
N GLY A 64 -2.44 6.01 4.02
CA GLY A 64 -3.21 7.14 3.50
C GLY A 64 -3.02 8.43 4.31
N ILE A 65 -3.18 8.37 5.63
CA ILE A 65 -2.95 9.53 6.51
C ILE A 65 -1.46 9.84 6.58
N GLY A 66 -0.59 8.83 6.67
CA GLY A 66 0.86 9.00 6.65
C GLY A 66 1.35 9.77 5.43
N PHE A 67 0.83 9.44 4.25
CA PHE A 67 1.10 10.17 3.01
C PHE A 67 0.65 11.63 3.10
N ALA A 68 -0.55 11.90 3.59
CA ALA A 68 -1.06 13.27 3.74
C ALA A 68 -0.26 14.11 4.75
N VAL A 69 0.24 13.49 5.82
CA VAL A 69 1.11 14.14 6.83
C VAL A 69 2.46 14.48 6.21
N LEU A 70 3.07 13.52 5.51
CA LEU A 70 4.43 13.61 5.00
C LEU A 70 4.51 14.26 3.61
N TYR A 71 3.37 14.54 2.95
CA TYR A 71 3.28 15.02 1.57
C TYR A 71 4.25 16.15 1.22
N GLY A 72 4.42 17.12 2.12
CA GLY A 72 5.32 18.26 1.93
C GLY A 72 6.81 17.88 1.91
N MET A 73 7.19 16.80 2.59
CA MET A 73 8.57 16.34 2.74
C MET A 73 8.97 15.27 1.74
N ILE A 74 7.99 14.59 1.11
CA ILE A 74 8.29 13.55 0.13
C ILE A 74 8.86 14.21 -1.14
N PRO A 75 10.05 13.78 -1.62
CA PRO A 75 10.65 14.34 -2.82
C PRO A 75 9.84 13.97 -4.07
N GLY A 76 9.82 14.88 -5.05
CA GLY A 76 9.13 14.69 -6.33
C GLY A 76 8.32 15.91 -6.78
N GLY A 77 8.21 16.08 -8.10
CA GLY A 77 7.53 17.24 -8.71
C GLY A 77 6.01 17.11 -8.81
N THR A 78 5.46 15.90 -8.70
CA THR A 78 4.00 15.65 -8.78
C THR A 78 3.54 14.75 -7.64
N ALA A 79 2.24 14.83 -7.30
CA ALA A 79 1.66 13.99 -6.26
C ALA A 79 1.80 12.49 -6.56
N VAL A 80 1.72 12.10 -7.83
CA VAL A 80 1.91 10.71 -8.28
C VAL A 80 3.33 10.25 -8.02
N ILE A 81 4.34 11.05 -8.40
CA ILE A 81 5.75 10.72 -8.12
C ILE A 81 5.98 10.59 -6.61
N LYS A 82 5.46 11.55 -5.83
CA LYS A 82 5.53 11.48 -4.36
C LYS A 82 4.87 10.21 -3.83
N GLY A 83 3.71 9.85 -4.36
CA GLY A 83 3.00 8.62 -4.02
C GLY A 83 3.84 7.37 -4.30
N VAL A 84 4.49 7.29 -5.47
CA VAL A 84 5.42 6.19 -5.81
C VAL A 84 6.60 6.14 -4.85
N VAL A 85 7.27 7.27 -4.57
CA VAL A 85 8.38 7.32 -3.60
C VAL A 85 7.93 6.82 -2.22
N PHE A 86 6.75 7.26 -1.77
CA PHE A 86 6.17 6.80 -0.52
C PHE A 86 5.84 5.31 -0.53
N GLY A 87 5.26 4.81 -1.62
CA GLY A 87 4.96 3.39 -1.80
C GLY A 87 6.22 2.52 -1.76
N VAL A 88 7.31 2.95 -2.39
CA VAL A 88 8.61 2.27 -2.33
C VAL A 88 9.19 2.28 -0.92
N ALA A 89 9.05 3.38 -0.18
CA ALA A 89 9.48 3.44 1.23
C ALA A 89 8.65 2.49 2.12
N ALA A 90 7.33 2.44 1.92
CA ALA A 90 6.44 1.52 2.61
C ALA A 90 6.78 0.05 2.29
N TRP A 91 7.06 -0.25 1.01
CA TRP A 91 7.54 -1.56 0.57
C TRP A 91 8.84 -1.95 1.28
N LEU A 92 9.81 -1.03 1.33
CA LEU A 92 11.09 -1.30 1.99
C LEU A 92 10.87 -1.63 3.47
N GLY A 93 10.02 -0.86 4.16
CA GLY A 93 9.61 -1.15 5.54
C GLY A 93 8.97 -2.53 5.69
N MET A 94 8.05 -2.92 4.79
CA MET A 94 7.47 -4.25 4.77
C MET A 94 8.53 -5.34 4.58
N MET A 95 9.45 -5.17 3.64
CA MET A 95 10.48 -6.15 3.31
C MET A 95 11.48 -6.39 4.44
N ILE A 96 11.83 -5.35 5.19
CA ILE A 96 12.83 -5.44 6.26
C ILE A 96 12.23 -5.70 7.65
N MET A 97 10.96 -5.36 7.86
CA MET A 97 10.29 -5.54 9.17
C MET A 97 9.22 -6.63 9.11
N VAL A 98 8.21 -6.46 8.26
CA VAL A 98 7.01 -7.31 8.25
C VAL A 98 7.31 -8.71 7.75
N MET A 99 8.07 -8.85 6.65
CA MET A 99 8.43 -10.16 6.09
C MET A 99 9.23 -11.03 7.09
N PRO A 100 10.27 -10.52 7.77
CA PRO A 100 10.92 -11.25 8.86
C PRO A 100 9.97 -11.62 10.00
N MET A 101 9.12 -10.69 10.46
CA MET A 101 8.14 -10.96 11.51
C MET A 101 7.14 -12.06 11.13
N ALA A 102 6.81 -12.15 9.84
CA ALA A 102 5.94 -13.20 9.29
C ALA A 102 6.66 -14.55 9.07
N GLY A 103 7.96 -14.64 9.39
CA GLY A 103 8.76 -15.84 9.15
C GLY A 103 9.20 -16.04 7.70
N ALA A 104 8.99 -15.05 6.82
CA ALA A 104 9.36 -15.12 5.40
C ALA A 104 10.82 -14.69 5.10
N GLY A 105 11.58 -14.33 6.14
CA GLY A 105 12.95 -13.84 6.01
C GLY A 105 13.05 -12.40 5.48
N LEU A 106 14.28 -11.87 5.45
CA LEU A 106 14.54 -10.53 4.93
C LEU A 106 14.16 -10.45 3.44
N PHE A 107 13.46 -9.39 3.04
CA PHE A 107 12.90 -9.24 1.68
C PHE A 107 11.92 -10.35 1.27
N GLY A 108 11.41 -11.17 2.19
CA GLY A 108 10.54 -12.30 1.85
C GLY A 108 11.26 -13.41 1.09
N MET A 109 12.59 -13.49 1.20
CA MET A 109 13.40 -14.41 0.40
C MET A 109 13.15 -15.89 0.68
N ALA A 110 12.50 -16.26 1.80
CA ALA A 110 12.04 -17.63 2.02
C ALA A 110 10.95 -18.05 1.02
N MET A 111 10.26 -17.08 0.41
CA MET A 111 9.30 -17.29 -0.68
C MET A 111 9.94 -17.14 -2.08
N GLY A 112 11.26 -16.91 -2.15
CA GLY A 112 12.00 -16.72 -3.39
C GLY A 112 12.08 -15.27 -3.88
N VAL A 113 12.95 -15.03 -4.87
CA VAL A 113 13.28 -13.68 -5.38
C VAL A 113 12.10 -12.94 -6.02
N MET A 114 11.07 -13.68 -6.44
CA MET A 114 9.89 -13.08 -7.04
C MET A 114 9.00 -12.36 -6.03
N ALA A 115 9.05 -12.73 -4.74
CA ALA A 115 8.31 -12.07 -3.66
C ALA A 115 8.63 -10.57 -3.54
N PRO A 116 9.90 -10.13 -3.37
CA PRO A 116 10.23 -8.72 -3.30
C PRO A 116 9.96 -8.00 -4.64
N MET A 117 10.16 -8.65 -5.79
CA MET A 117 9.93 -8.04 -7.10
C MET A 117 8.44 -7.74 -7.35
N MET A 118 7.57 -8.70 -7.09
CA MET A 118 6.12 -8.53 -7.28
C MET A 118 5.54 -7.56 -6.27
N THR A 119 5.93 -7.66 -5.01
CA THR A 119 5.47 -6.70 -3.99
C THR A 119 5.94 -5.29 -4.28
N LEU A 120 7.13 -5.09 -4.86
CA LEU A 120 7.59 -3.77 -5.30
C LEU A 120 6.68 -3.19 -6.39
N VAL A 121 6.35 -3.97 -7.43
CA VAL A 121 5.41 -3.56 -8.49
C VAL A 121 4.06 -3.16 -7.89
N LEU A 122 3.53 -3.99 -7.00
CA LEU A 122 2.27 -3.73 -6.31
C LEU A 122 2.31 -2.42 -5.49
N HIS A 123 3.42 -2.14 -4.80
CA HIS A 123 3.56 -0.91 -4.00
C HIS A 123 3.79 0.33 -4.86
N VAL A 124 4.45 0.22 -6.01
CA VAL A 124 4.56 1.30 -6.98
C VAL A 124 3.17 1.68 -7.51
N ILE A 125 2.34 0.69 -7.84
CA ILE A 125 0.96 0.92 -8.31
C ILE A 125 0.11 1.52 -7.18
N PHE A 126 0.17 0.96 -5.97
CA PHE A 126 -0.47 1.53 -4.79
C PHE A 126 -0.08 3.01 -4.61
N GLY A 127 1.22 3.32 -4.66
CA GLY A 127 1.74 4.67 -4.52
C GLY A 127 1.25 5.62 -5.63
N ALA A 128 1.24 5.16 -6.88
CA ALA A 128 0.73 5.95 -8.00
C ALA A 128 -0.75 6.31 -7.83
N VAL A 129 -1.59 5.33 -7.46
CA VAL A 129 -3.03 5.55 -7.21
C VAL A 129 -3.24 6.47 -6.02
N LEU A 130 -2.52 6.25 -4.91
CA LEU A 130 -2.55 7.10 -3.72
C LEU A 130 -2.26 8.56 -4.07
N GLY A 131 -1.17 8.81 -4.80
CA GLY A 131 -0.79 10.15 -5.24
C GLY A 131 -1.80 10.79 -6.18
N ALA A 132 -2.33 10.03 -7.15
CA ALA A 132 -3.31 10.52 -8.12
C ALA A 132 -4.63 10.92 -7.45
N VAL A 133 -5.19 10.05 -6.60
CA VAL A 133 -6.45 10.30 -5.89
C VAL A 133 -6.28 11.44 -4.89
N PHE A 134 -5.17 11.47 -4.15
CA PHE A 134 -4.88 12.56 -3.22
C PHE A 134 -4.83 13.91 -3.95
N HIS A 135 -4.17 13.96 -5.11
CA HIS A 135 -4.12 15.16 -5.94
C HIS A 135 -5.51 15.59 -6.39
N ALA A 136 -6.30 14.68 -6.96
CA ALA A 136 -7.65 15.00 -7.43
C ALA A 136 -8.52 15.62 -6.32
N LEU A 137 -8.43 15.10 -5.09
CA LEU A 137 -9.22 15.57 -3.95
C LEU A 137 -8.71 16.88 -3.31
N THR A 138 -7.44 17.24 -3.55
CA THR A 138 -6.82 18.45 -2.99
C THR A 138 -6.69 19.58 -4.02
N ALA A 139 -6.60 19.25 -5.31
CA ALA A 139 -6.55 20.21 -6.42
C ALA A 139 -7.93 20.78 -6.80
N ALA A 140 -9.03 20.18 -6.32
CA ALA A 140 -10.41 20.60 -6.60
C ALA A 140 -10.82 21.97 -5.98
N LYS A 141 -9.89 22.91 -5.86
CA LYS A 141 -10.20 24.33 -5.61
C LYS A 141 -9.37 25.24 -6.53
N PRO A 142 -9.82 25.48 -7.78
CA PRO A 142 -9.51 26.72 -8.49
C PRO A 142 -10.34 27.87 -7.90
N ALA A 143 -9.73 29.04 -7.80
CA ALA A 143 -10.25 30.24 -7.18
C ALA A 143 -11.57 30.73 -7.80
N LEU A 144 -12.57 30.98 -6.96
CA LEU A 144 -13.47 32.12 -7.18
C LEU A 144 -12.71 33.33 -6.63
N GLY A 145 -12.08 34.07 -7.53
CA GLY A 145 -11.35 35.31 -7.26
C GLY A 145 -11.38 36.16 -8.51
#